data_AF-A0A432HHY3-F1
#
_entry.id   AF-A0A432HHY3-F1
#
_cell.length_a   1.000
_cell.length_b   1.000
_cell.length_c   1.000
_cell.angle_alpha   90.00
_cell.angle_beta   90.00
_cell.angle_gamma   90.00
#
_symmetry.space_group_name_H-M   'P 1'
#
loop_
_entity.id
_entity.type
_entity.pdbx_description
1 polymer ?
#
loop_
_entity_poly.entity_id
_entity_poly.type
_entity_poly.pdbx_seq_one_letter_code
_entity_poly.pdbx_strand_id
1 'polypeptide(L)'
;CILYPGCFVSLDSDMRPTRIRVSEINIRPGEPEAQPVARRLRNLGALISATLNGNLDEVVPEVRDDQVAVNFALMTGPGGPDGQKGYPWSCTKGEPVALDLKYLKRKGIQLIPSAMAFYPENDVFKSDGTRVAFLNGNMTVKSGEKRGEVADRLRKKLLAAYDNGKVRVIPREDPAGNRLALRRDIGRHFLTVEQTFPEVFLADRP
;
A
#
# COMPACT_ATOMS: atom_id res chain seq x y z
N CYS A 1 11.38 -0.05 20.18
CA CYS A 1 9.95 0.27 20.05
C CYS A 1 9.78 1.15 18.80
N ILE A 2 8.84 0.85 17.89
CA ILE A 2 8.55 1.73 16.75
C ILE A 2 7.50 2.74 17.19
N LEU A 3 7.85 4.02 17.22
CA LEU A 3 6.90 5.09 17.50
C LEU A 3 6.31 5.58 16.18
N TYR A 4 4.99 5.45 16.04
CA TYR A 4 4.24 5.88 14.87
C TYR A 4 3.21 6.95 15.28
N PRO A 5 3.48 8.24 15.01
CA PRO A 5 2.60 9.31 15.43
C PRO A 5 1.51 9.59 14.39
N GLY A 6 0.28 9.72 14.85
CA GLY A 6 -0.79 10.34 14.08
C GLY A 6 -0.71 11.85 14.23
N CYS A 7 -0.51 12.58 13.13
CA CYS A 7 -0.24 14.01 13.13
C CYS A 7 -1.26 14.81 12.31
N PHE A 8 -1.55 16.03 12.77
CA PHE A 8 -2.14 17.07 11.92
C PHE A 8 -1.06 18.10 11.58
N VAL A 9 -1.02 18.51 10.32
CA VAL A 9 -0.16 19.58 9.83
C VAL A 9 -1.05 20.79 9.54
N SER A 10 -0.74 21.92 10.17
CA SER A 10 -1.34 23.22 9.82
C SER A 10 -0.56 23.83 8.68
N LEU A 11 -1.28 24.43 7.72
CA LEU A 11 -0.71 25.08 6.54
C LEU A 11 -1.00 26.59 6.59
N ASP A 12 -0.10 27.41 6.05
CA ASP A 12 -0.38 28.83 5.80
C ASP A 12 -1.19 29.04 4.50
N SER A 13 -1.39 30.30 4.10
CA SER A 13 -2.07 30.65 2.86
C SER A 13 -1.33 30.18 1.60
N ASP A 14 -0.03 29.92 1.70
CA ASP A 14 0.82 29.39 0.62
C ASP A 14 0.93 27.86 0.67
N MET A 15 0.08 27.20 1.47
CA MET A 15 0.07 25.75 1.67
C MET A 15 1.38 25.17 2.23
N ARG A 16 2.21 26.00 2.89
CA ARG A 16 3.45 25.56 3.54
C ARG A 16 3.17 25.09 4.97
N PRO A 17 3.81 24.01 5.45
CA PRO A 17 3.67 23.54 6.83
C PRO A 17 4.14 24.58 7.85
N THR A 18 3.26 24.99 8.77
CA THR A 18 3.58 25.95 9.84
C THR A 18 3.65 25.32 11.23
N ARG A 19 2.88 24.25 11.44
CA ARG A 19 2.81 23.56 12.75
C ARG A 19 2.44 22.11 12.60
N ILE A 20 3.04 21.25 13.43
CA ILE A 20 2.65 19.85 13.57
C ILE A 20 2.04 19.65 14.97
N ARG A 21 0.87 19.02 15.02
CA ARG A 21 0.22 18.58 16.27
C ARG A 21 0.14 17.06 16.30
N VAL A 22 0.79 16.44 17.28
CA VAL A 22 0.65 15.01 17.56
C VAL A 22 -0.72 14.76 18.19
N SER A 23 -1.49 13.83 17.64
CA SER A 23 -2.81 13.44 18.15
C SER A 23 -2.82 12.09 18.83
N GLU A 24 -1.98 11.17 18.36
CA GLU A 24 -1.81 9.84 18.94
C GLU A 24 -0.39 9.34 18.74
N ILE A 25 0.02 8.39 19.57
CA ILE A 25 1.27 7.67 19.45
C ILE A 25 0.94 6.18 19.47
N ASN A 26 1.30 5.48 18.40
CA ASN A 26 1.24 4.03 18.32
C ASN A 26 2.64 3.44 18.56
N ILE A 27 2.70 2.31 19.27
CA ILE A 27 3.95 1.59 19.58
C ILE A 27 4.22 0.42 18.60
N ARG A 28 3.63 0.50 17.40
CA ARG A 28 3.73 -0.50 16.35
C ARG A 28 3.57 0.16 14.97
N PRO A 29 4.11 -0.43 13.89
CA PRO A 29 3.82 0.03 12.55
C PRO A 29 2.32 -0.04 12.22
N GLY A 30 1.79 1.00 11.58
CA GLY A 30 0.42 1.01 11.08
C GLY A 30 0.23 0.07 9.88
N GLU A 31 -0.95 -0.53 9.77
CA GLU A 31 -1.37 -1.31 8.59
C GLU A 31 -2.48 -0.54 7.88
N PRO A 32 -2.29 -0.06 6.63
CA PRO A 32 -1.35 -0.58 5.63
C PRO A 32 -0.13 0.31 5.33
N GLU A 33 0.27 1.18 6.26
CA GLU A 33 1.28 2.23 6.08
C GLU A 33 2.72 1.71 6.18
N ALA A 34 2.95 0.65 6.96
CA ALA A 34 4.27 0.04 7.13
C ALA A 34 4.81 -0.56 5.83
N GLN A 35 3.93 -1.11 4.98
CA GLN A 35 4.29 -1.79 3.74
C GLN A 35 5.05 -0.88 2.74
N PRO A 36 4.56 0.32 2.39
CA PRO A 36 5.30 1.23 1.52
C PRO A 36 6.52 1.87 2.20
N VAL A 37 6.50 2.04 3.53
CA VAL A 37 7.67 2.54 4.30
C VAL A 37 8.81 1.52 4.24
N ALA A 38 8.54 0.27 4.61
CA ALA A 38 9.51 -0.82 4.54
C ALA A 38 10.06 -1.02 3.11
N ARG A 39 9.21 -0.82 2.09
CA ARG A 39 9.62 -0.90 0.68
C ARG A 39 10.66 0.13 0.30
N ARG A 40 10.65 1.32 0.92
CA ARG A 40 11.59 2.40 0.63
C ARG A 40 12.88 2.31 1.45
N LEU A 41 12.90 1.60 2.58
CA LEU A 41 14.12 1.37 3.36
C LEU A 41 15.03 0.31 2.71
N ARG A 42 16.34 0.60 2.61
CA ARG A 42 17.33 -0.36 2.10
C ARG A 42 17.86 -1.28 3.19
N ASN A 43 17.96 -0.77 4.41
CA ASN A 43 18.65 -1.40 5.54
C ASN A 43 17.72 -1.68 6.74
N LEU A 44 16.43 -1.96 6.51
CA LEU A 44 15.45 -2.24 7.58
C LEU A 44 15.92 -3.33 8.56
N GLY A 45 16.56 -4.40 8.06
CA GLY A 45 17.12 -5.45 8.91
C GLY A 45 18.20 -4.94 9.87
N ALA A 46 19.11 -4.09 9.39
CA ALA A 46 20.16 -3.49 10.21
C ALA A 46 19.59 -2.58 11.30
N LEU A 47 18.57 -1.76 10.96
CA LEU A 47 17.87 -0.92 11.92
C LEU A 47 17.19 -1.74 13.03
N ILE A 48 16.56 -2.87 12.67
CA ILE A 48 15.96 -3.78 13.66
C ILE A 48 17.03 -4.39 14.56
N SER A 49 18.11 -4.92 13.99
CA SER A 49 19.22 -5.49 14.76
C SER A 49 19.83 -4.47 15.72
N ALA A 50 20.09 -3.24 15.26
CA ALA A 50 20.65 -2.18 16.11
C ALA A 50 19.69 -1.77 17.23
N THR A 51 18.38 -1.74 16.96
CA THR A 51 17.35 -1.52 17.98
C THR A 51 17.40 -2.58 19.08
N LEU A 52 17.53 -3.85 18.70
CA LEU A 52 17.59 -4.96 19.66
C LEU A 52 18.89 -4.97 20.47
N ASN A 53 19.98 -4.47 19.90
CA ASN A 53 21.29 -4.38 20.53
C ASN A 53 21.49 -3.09 21.34
N GLY A 54 20.54 -2.15 21.30
CA GLY A 54 20.62 -0.89 22.04
C GLY A 54 21.58 0.14 21.44
N ASN A 55 21.95 0.02 20.16
CA ASN A 55 22.86 0.91 19.45
C ASN A 55 22.25 1.48 18.16
N LEU A 56 20.94 1.73 18.16
CA LEU A 56 20.22 2.27 17.01
C LEU A 56 20.75 3.64 16.57
N ASP A 57 21.27 4.43 17.51
CA ASP A 57 21.88 5.74 17.28
C ASP A 57 23.12 5.69 16.38
N GLU A 58 23.76 4.52 16.24
CA GLU A 58 24.92 4.31 15.36
C GLU A 58 24.53 3.96 13.91
N VAL A 59 23.25 3.67 13.63
CA VAL A 59 22.80 3.16 12.32
C VAL A 59 21.86 4.15 11.64
N VAL A 60 22.34 4.77 10.56
CA VAL A 60 21.56 5.72 9.74
C VAL A 60 20.54 4.97 8.86
N PRO A 61 19.25 5.37 8.84
CA PRO A 61 18.27 4.82 7.92
C PRO A 61 18.62 5.15 6.46
N GLU A 62 18.69 4.13 5.61
CA GLU A 62 18.89 4.31 4.17
C GLU A 62 17.54 4.36 3.44
N VAL A 63 17.00 5.56 3.28
CA VAL A 63 15.72 5.79 2.59
C VAL A 63 15.96 6.01 1.09
N ARG A 64 15.14 5.39 0.24
CA ARG A 64 15.12 5.68 -1.20
C ARG A 64 14.30 6.95 -1.48
N ASP A 65 14.91 8.12 -1.36
CA ASP A 65 14.27 9.43 -1.53
C ASP A 65 13.87 9.78 -2.96
N ASP A 66 14.55 9.16 -3.92
CA ASP A 66 14.22 9.19 -5.34
C ASP A 66 12.97 8.37 -5.68
N GLN A 67 12.32 7.69 -4.73
CA GLN A 67 11.18 6.81 -5.02
C GLN A 67 9.87 7.29 -4.42
N VAL A 68 8.78 7.00 -5.12
CA VAL A 68 7.43 6.97 -4.57
C VAL A 68 6.99 5.51 -4.39
N ALA A 69 6.31 5.23 -3.28
CA ALA A 69 5.74 3.91 -3.00
C ALA A 69 4.24 4.04 -2.72
N VAL A 70 3.46 3.09 -3.23
CA VAL A 70 2.00 3.05 -3.11
C VAL A 70 1.59 1.63 -2.77
N ASN A 71 0.67 1.49 -1.83
CA ASN A 71 0.16 0.22 -1.36
C ASN A 71 -1.37 0.17 -1.47
N PHE A 72 -1.89 -0.82 -2.18
CA PHE A 72 -3.33 -1.03 -2.34
C PHE A 72 -3.77 -2.20 -1.48
N ALA A 73 -4.76 -1.98 -0.62
CA ALA A 73 -5.45 -3.07 0.06
C ALA A 73 -6.44 -3.75 -0.89
N LEU A 74 -6.35 -5.07 -1.00
CA LEU A 74 -7.30 -5.92 -1.69
C LEU A 74 -8.30 -6.45 -0.67
N MET A 75 -9.50 -5.88 -0.69
CA MET A 75 -10.54 -6.11 0.30
C MET A 75 -11.54 -7.14 -0.21
N THR A 76 -12.22 -7.85 0.67
CA THR A 76 -13.38 -8.68 0.28
C THR A 76 -14.57 -7.78 -0.02
N GLY A 77 -15.03 -7.79 -1.27
CA GLY A 77 -16.22 -7.10 -1.74
C GLY A 77 -17.52 -7.87 -1.42
N PRO A 78 -18.67 -7.36 -1.88
CA PRO A 78 -19.98 -7.96 -1.60
C PRO A 78 -20.20 -9.30 -2.35
N GLY A 79 -21.22 -10.03 -1.91
CA GLY A 79 -21.71 -11.29 -2.48
C GLY A 79 -21.25 -12.53 -1.73
N GLY A 80 -21.49 -13.71 -2.29
CA GLY A 80 -21.40 -15.00 -1.60
C GLY A 80 -22.78 -15.53 -1.15
N PRO A 81 -22.82 -16.74 -0.58
CA PRO A 81 -24.07 -17.48 -0.36
C PRO A 81 -25.10 -16.77 0.53
N ASP A 82 -24.64 -15.93 1.46
CA ASP A 82 -25.51 -15.22 2.40
C ASP A 82 -25.64 -13.72 2.04
N GLY A 83 -25.24 -13.33 0.83
CA GLY A 83 -25.37 -11.95 0.36
C GLY A 83 -24.55 -10.95 1.19
N GLN A 84 -23.34 -11.32 1.60
CA GLN A 84 -22.46 -10.49 2.42
C GLN A 84 -22.22 -9.11 1.79
N LYS A 85 -22.12 -8.07 2.62
CA LYS A 85 -21.97 -6.67 2.14
C LYS A 85 -20.55 -6.31 1.71
N GLY A 86 -19.57 -7.14 2.05
CA GLY A 86 -18.14 -6.83 1.89
C GLY A 86 -17.63 -5.88 2.98
N TYR A 87 -16.35 -5.52 2.89
CA TYR A 87 -15.72 -4.58 3.81
C TYR A 87 -16.44 -3.22 3.86
N PRO A 88 -16.60 -2.60 5.06
CA PRO A 88 -16.10 -3.04 6.37
C PRO A 88 -17.04 -3.94 7.16
N TRP A 89 -18.10 -4.45 6.54
CA TRP A 89 -19.17 -5.22 7.18
C TRP A 89 -18.90 -6.74 7.13
N SER A 90 -19.90 -7.55 6.80
CA SER A 90 -19.77 -8.99 6.64
C SER A 90 -18.96 -9.35 5.38
N CYS A 91 -18.15 -10.40 5.45
CA CYS A 91 -17.34 -10.86 4.32
C CYS A 91 -17.49 -12.35 4.09
N THR A 92 -17.42 -12.76 2.82
CA THR A 92 -17.39 -14.16 2.42
C THR A 92 -15.97 -14.69 2.53
N LYS A 93 -15.81 -15.80 3.26
CA LYS A 93 -14.52 -16.46 3.52
C LYS A 93 -14.46 -17.82 2.84
N GLY A 94 -13.24 -18.36 2.75
CA GLY A 94 -12.98 -19.68 2.20
C GLY A 94 -13.12 -19.74 0.68
N GLU A 95 -13.06 -18.60 -0.01
CA GLU A 95 -13.07 -18.55 -1.47
C GLU A 95 -11.64 -18.63 -2.02
N PRO A 96 -11.35 -19.44 -3.06
CA PRO A 96 -9.99 -19.62 -3.58
C PRO A 96 -9.36 -18.32 -4.06
N VAL A 97 -8.06 -18.15 -3.83
CA VAL A 97 -7.27 -17.02 -4.31
C VAL A 97 -6.42 -17.45 -5.51
N ALA A 98 -6.73 -16.89 -6.69
CA ALA A 98 -5.91 -17.04 -7.88
C ALA A 98 -4.82 -15.97 -7.94
N LEU A 99 -3.57 -16.41 -8.17
CA LEU A 99 -2.37 -15.56 -8.13
C LEU A 99 -1.50 -15.76 -9.38
N ASP A 100 -1.23 -14.68 -10.11
CA ASP A 100 -0.23 -14.65 -11.20
C ASP A 100 1.11 -14.10 -10.67
N LEU A 101 1.81 -14.93 -9.89
CA LEU A 101 3.08 -14.53 -9.25
C LEU A 101 4.17 -14.19 -10.29
N LYS A 102 4.13 -14.83 -11.47
CA LYS A 102 5.06 -14.55 -12.58
C LYS A 102 4.86 -13.14 -13.12
N TYR A 103 3.61 -12.71 -13.34
CA TYR A 103 3.30 -11.34 -13.72
C TYR A 103 3.74 -10.34 -12.66
N LEU A 104 3.39 -10.59 -11.39
CA LEU A 104 3.71 -9.68 -10.28
C LEU A 104 5.21 -9.49 -10.13
N LYS A 105 6.00 -10.58 -10.16
CA LYS A 105 7.46 -10.54 -10.15
C LYS A 105 8.01 -9.74 -11.34
N ARG A 106 7.55 -10.04 -12.56
CA ARG A 106 7.99 -9.33 -13.79
C ARG A 106 7.69 -7.83 -13.74
N LYS A 107 6.55 -7.45 -13.16
CA LYS A 107 6.16 -6.05 -13.00
C LYS A 107 6.75 -5.42 -11.75
N GLY A 108 7.49 -6.14 -10.90
CA GLY A 108 8.02 -5.60 -9.65
C GLY A 108 6.92 -5.14 -8.69
N ILE A 109 5.79 -5.86 -8.66
CA ILE A 109 4.70 -5.65 -7.70
C ILE A 109 4.86 -6.70 -6.61
N GLN A 110 4.93 -6.25 -5.36
CA GLN A 110 4.98 -7.13 -4.20
C GLN A 110 3.56 -7.42 -3.73
N LEU A 111 3.19 -8.70 -3.69
CA LEU A 111 1.99 -9.16 -3.01
C LEU A 111 2.34 -9.42 -1.54
N ILE A 112 1.55 -8.87 -0.63
CA ILE A 112 1.71 -9.10 0.81
C ILE A 112 0.42 -9.77 1.30
N PRO A 113 0.45 -11.03 1.75
CA PRO A 113 -0.73 -11.69 2.29
C PRO A 113 -1.17 -11.01 3.60
N SER A 114 -2.47 -10.98 3.85
CA SER A 114 -3.08 -10.54 5.12
C SER A 114 -4.02 -11.65 5.59
N ALA A 115 -5.34 -11.48 5.50
CA ALA A 115 -6.31 -12.53 5.79
C ALA A 115 -6.45 -13.53 4.62
N MET A 116 -5.38 -14.30 4.40
CA MET A 116 -5.29 -15.36 3.40
C MET A 116 -4.68 -16.61 4.03
N ALA A 117 -5.43 -17.71 4.00
CA ALA A 117 -5.02 -18.98 4.61
C ALA A 117 -4.64 -19.99 3.52
N PHE A 118 -3.60 -20.78 3.77
CA PHE A 118 -3.20 -21.88 2.92
C PHE A 118 -3.86 -23.18 3.38
N TYR A 119 -4.45 -23.93 2.44
CA TYR A 119 -5.13 -25.20 2.68
C TYR A 119 -4.33 -26.32 2.00
N PRO A 120 -3.51 -27.09 2.76
CA PRO A 120 -2.60 -28.09 2.20
C PRO A 120 -3.31 -29.21 1.44
N GLU A 121 -4.52 -29.56 1.87
CA GLU A 121 -5.35 -30.64 1.28
C GLU A 121 -5.55 -30.46 -0.23
N ASN A 122 -5.58 -29.22 -0.70
CA ASN A 122 -5.90 -28.84 -2.08
C ASN A 122 -4.85 -27.91 -2.69
N ASP A 123 -3.69 -27.73 -2.01
CA ASP A 123 -2.61 -26.82 -2.40
C ASP A 123 -3.09 -25.42 -2.83
N VAL A 124 -3.99 -24.82 -2.04
CA VAL A 124 -4.70 -23.59 -2.43
C VAL A 124 -4.73 -22.55 -1.32
N PHE A 125 -4.58 -21.29 -1.69
CA PHE A 125 -4.87 -20.16 -0.82
C PHE A 125 -6.36 -19.84 -0.85
N LYS A 126 -6.97 -19.50 0.29
CA LYS A 126 -8.34 -18.99 0.37
C LYS A 126 -8.40 -17.68 1.17
N SER A 127 -9.40 -16.86 0.86
CA SER A 127 -9.70 -15.65 1.66
C SER A 127 -10.15 -16.03 3.07
N ASP A 128 -9.69 -15.32 4.10
CA ASP A 128 -10.05 -15.59 5.49
C ASP A 128 -10.51 -14.34 6.28
N GLY A 129 -10.69 -13.22 5.59
CA GLY A 129 -11.12 -11.99 6.24
C GLY A 129 -11.40 -10.87 5.26
N THR A 130 -11.48 -9.65 5.79
CA THR A 130 -11.88 -8.48 5.02
C THR A 130 -10.74 -7.85 4.23
N ARG A 131 -9.50 -7.91 4.73
CA ARG A 131 -8.27 -7.49 4.05
C ARG A 131 -7.54 -8.74 3.61
N VAL A 132 -7.65 -9.13 2.35
CA VAL A 132 -7.13 -10.43 1.87
C VAL A 132 -5.63 -10.33 1.63
N ALA A 133 -5.20 -9.28 0.94
CA ALA A 133 -3.80 -9.06 0.59
C ALA A 133 -3.55 -7.59 0.25
N PHE A 134 -2.30 -7.23 -0.01
CA PHE A 134 -1.91 -5.91 -0.50
C PHE A 134 -1.07 -6.00 -1.77
N LEU A 135 -1.28 -5.05 -2.69
CA LEU A 135 -0.38 -4.79 -3.82
C LEU A 135 0.50 -3.60 -3.48
N ASN A 136 1.75 -3.87 -3.14
CA ASN A 136 2.75 -2.88 -2.81
C ASN A 136 3.70 -2.67 -3.99
N GLY A 137 3.91 -1.40 -4.37
CA GLY A 137 4.78 -1.05 -5.49
C GLY A 137 5.56 0.22 -5.21
N ASN A 138 6.69 0.38 -5.90
CA ASN A 138 7.51 1.57 -5.88
C ASN A 138 8.00 1.92 -7.29
N MET A 139 8.34 3.18 -7.51
CA MET A 139 8.92 3.67 -8.75
C MET A 139 9.87 4.84 -8.48
N THR A 140 10.99 4.88 -9.19
CA THR A 140 11.94 6.00 -9.17
C THR A 140 11.35 7.19 -9.92
N VAL A 141 11.45 8.36 -9.31
CA VAL A 141 11.24 9.70 -9.85
C VAL A 141 12.57 10.11 -10.46
N LYS A 142 12.66 10.17 -11.79
CA LYS A 142 13.88 10.60 -12.48
C LYS A 142 14.01 12.12 -12.44
N SER A 143 15.22 12.61 -12.72
CA SER A 143 15.46 14.05 -12.89
C SER A 143 14.49 14.65 -13.92
N GLY A 144 13.88 15.78 -13.58
CA GLY A 144 12.88 16.47 -14.40
C GLY A 144 11.47 15.90 -14.36
N GLU A 145 11.24 14.72 -13.75
CA GLU A 145 9.89 14.18 -13.60
C GLU A 145 9.17 14.79 -12.40
N LYS A 146 7.87 15.04 -12.55
CA LYS A 146 7.00 15.41 -11.44
C LYS A 146 6.62 14.18 -10.62
N ARG A 147 6.67 14.28 -9.30
CA ARG A 147 6.46 13.15 -8.38
C ARG A 147 5.02 12.65 -8.46
N GLY A 148 4.05 13.54 -8.64
CA GLY A 148 2.63 13.20 -8.82
C GLY A 148 2.34 12.46 -10.10
N GLU A 149 3.00 12.81 -11.22
CA GLU A 149 2.89 12.05 -12.47
C GLU A 149 3.46 10.64 -12.32
N VAL A 150 4.62 10.51 -11.66
CA VAL A 150 5.23 9.20 -11.34
C VAL A 150 4.28 8.39 -10.44
N ALA A 151 3.71 9.01 -9.40
CA ALA A 151 2.74 8.35 -8.51
C ALA A 151 1.50 7.86 -9.27
N ASP A 152 0.96 8.65 -10.21
CA ASP A 152 -0.19 8.24 -11.02
C ASP A 152 0.13 7.10 -11.99
N ARG A 153 1.33 7.08 -12.60
CA ARG A 153 1.79 5.93 -13.39
C ARG A 153 1.90 4.67 -12.54
N LEU A 154 2.42 4.77 -11.32
CA LEU A 154 2.50 3.65 -10.38
C LEU A 154 1.09 3.17 -9.98
N ARG A 155 0.17 4.10 -9.67
CA ARG A 155 -1.24 3.82 -9.37
C ARG A 155 -1.90 3.04 -10.51
N LYS A 156 -1.78 3.52 -11.75
CA LYS A 156 -2.30 2.86 -12.96
C LYS A 156 -1.73 1.46 -13.15
N LYS A 157 -0.44 1.26 -12.88
CA LYS A 157 0.21 -0.06 -12.93
C LYS A 157 -0.38 -1.05 -11.91
N LEU A 158 -0.66 -0.60 -10.68
CA LEU A 158 -1.29 -1.44 -9.64
C LEU A 158 -2.76 -1.74 -9.98
N LEU A 159 -3.51 -0.74 -10.46
CA LEU A 159 -4.87 -0.94 -10.95
C LEU A 159 -4.91 -1.94 -12.10
N ALA A 160 -4.00 -1.85 -13.06
CA ALA A 160 -3.93 -2.80 -14.16
C ALA A 160 -3.68 -4.23 -13.68
N ALA A 161 -2.94 -4.44 -12.58
CA ALA A 161 -2.79 -5.79 -12.02
C ALA A 161 -4.12 -6.31 -11.44
N TYR A 162 -4.88 -5.46 -10.77
CA TYR A 162 -6.21 -5.80 -10.25
C TYR A 162 -7.24 -6.01 -11.38
N ASP A 163 -7.37 -5.05 -12.30
CA ASP A 163 -8.36 -5.06 -13.39
C ASP A 163 -8.14 -6.24 -14.35
N ASN A 164 -6.89 -6.67 -14.56
CA ASN A 164 -6.57 -7.85 -15.38
C ASN A 164 -6.54 -9.17 -14.58
N GLY A 165 -7.11 -9.20 -13.38
CA GLY A 165 -7.30 -10.41 -12.59
C GLY A 165 -6.01 -11.12 -12.19
N LYS A 166 -4.91 -10.39 -11.98
CA LYS A 166 -3.61 -10.96 -11.58
C LYS A 166 -3.59 -11.43 -10.14
N VAL A 167 -4.51 -10.90 -9.34
CA VAL A 167 -4.89 -11.41 -8.03
C VAL A 167 -6.40 -11.38 -7.99
N ARG A 168 -7.04 -12.53 -7.77
CA ARG A 168 -8.50 -12.64 -7.64
C ARG A 168 -8.84 -13.54 -6.48
N VAL A 169 -9.88 -13.19 -5.75
CA VAL A 169 -10.64 -14.17 -4.97
C VAL A 169 -11.75 -14.65 -5.88
N ILE A 170 -11.84 -15.94 -6.15
CA ILE A 170 -12.79 -16.55 -7.08
C ILE A 170 -14.14 -16.72 -6.37
N PRO A 171 -15.19 -15.95 -6.76
CA PRO A 171 -16.54 -16.13 -6.25
C PRO A 171 -17.06 -17.56 -6.47
N ARG A 172 -17.81 -18.11 -5.51
CA ARG A 172 -18.49 -19.40 -5.69
C ARG A 172 -19.55 -19.36 -6.79
N GLU A 173 -20.21 -18.22 -6.93
CA GLU A 173 -21.28 -17.99 -7.90
C GLU A 173 -20.78 -17.58 -9.29
N ASP A 174 -19.52 -17.16 -9.41
CA ASP A 174 -18.93 -16.68 -10.66
C ASP A 174 -17.44 -17.02 -10.74
N PRO A 175 -17.06 -18.16 -11.36
CA PRO A 175 -15.67 -18.57 -11.52
C PRO A 175 -14.79 -17.59 -12.35
N ALA A 176 -15.41 -16.79 -13.22
CA ALA A 176 -14.72 -15.77 -14.01
C ALA A 176 -14.53 -14.46 -13.25
N GLY A 177 -15.31 -14.25 -12.18
CA GLY A 177 -15.35 -13.04 -11.39
C GLY A 177 -14.14 -12.78 -10.51
N ASN A 178 -14.28 -11.74 -9.69
CA ASN A 178 -13.32 -11.36 -8.67
C ASN A 178 -14.08 -10.77 -7.45
N ARG A 179 -14.05 -11.45 -6.31
CA ARG A 179 -14.63 -10.94 -5.06
C ARG A 179 -13.86 -9.75 -4.50
N LEU A 180 -12.62 -9.52 -4.92
CA LEU A 180 -11.81 -8.44 -4.37
C LEU A 180 -12.37 -7.07 -4.78
N ALA A 181 -12.34 -6.12 -3.85
CA ALA A 181 -12.64 -4.71 -4.05
C ALA A 181 -11.44 -3.86 -3.58
N LEU A 182 -11.28 -2.66 -4.15
CA LEU A 182 -10.26 -1.70 -3.72
C LEU A 182 -10.69 -0.26 -3.97
N ARG A 183 -10.00 0.68 -3.30
CA ARG A 183 -10.07 2.11 -3.63
C ARG A 183 -9.20 2.41 -4.83
N ARG A 184 -9.78 3.04 -5.86
CA ARG A 184 -9.09 3.33 -7.13
C ARG A 184 -8.29 4.63 -7.14
N ASP A 185 -8.43 5.44 -6.11
CA ASP A 185 -7.89 6.78 -5.97
C ASP A 185 -6.68 6.87 -5.02
N ILE A 186 -6.23 5.74 -4.46
CA ILE A 186 -5.02 5.71 -3.62
C ILE A 186 -3.81 6.20 -4.43
N GLY A 187 -3.06 7.17 -3.87
CA GLY A 187 -1.94 7.83 -4.53
C GLY A 187 -2.33 8.95 -5.51
N ARG A 188 -3.62 9.15 -5.82
CA ARG A 188 -4.06 10.25 -6.70
C ARG A 188 -3.77 11.63 -6.13
N HIS A 189 -3.78 11.76 -4.79
CA HIS A 189 -3.54 13.02 -4.10
C HIS A 189 -2.19 13.66 -4.45
N PHE A 190 -1.14 12.88 -4.76
CA PHE A 190 0.14 13.44 -5.20
C PHE A 190 -0.02 14.30 -6.45
N LEU A 191 -0.71 13.77 -7.47
CA LEU A 191 -0.95 14.49 -8.72
C LEU A 191 -1.95 15.64 -8.51
N THR A 192 -3.02 15.41 -7.74
CA THR A 192 -4.00 16.47 -7.45
C THR A 192 -3.34 17.68 -6.80
N VAL A 193 -2.48 17.46 -5.79
CA VAL A 193 -1.81 18.55 -5.07
C VAL A 193 -0.87 19.32 -6.01
N GLU A 194 -0.08 18.64 -6.84
CA GLU A 194 0.77 19.30 -7.85
C GLU A 194 0.00 20.09 -8.91
N GLN A 195 -1.23 19.66 -9.24
CA GLN A 195 -2.09 20.34 -10.21
C GLN A 195 -2.83 21.53 -9.60
N THR A 196 -3.28 21.39 -8.36
CA THR A 196 -4.05 22.42 -7.66
C THR A 196 -3.14 23.53 -7.11
N PHE A 197 -1.92 23.18 -6.67
CA PHE A 197 -0.99 24.10 -6.03
C PHE A 197 0.39 24.09 -6.71
N PRO A 198 0.48 24.43 -8.01
CA PRO A 198 1.72 24.33 -8.77
C PRO A 198 2.85 25.19 -8.19
N GLU A 199 2.54 26.36 -7.64
CA GLU A 199 3.48 27.31 -7.03
C GLU A 199 4.27 26.73 -5.85
N VAL A 200 3.67 25.82 -5.07
CA VAL A 200 4.32 25.15 -3.94
C VAL A 200 5.49 24.28 -4.42
N PHE A 201 5.37 23.69 -5.61
CA PHE A 201 6.39 22.79 -6.18
C PHE A 201 7.34 23.49 -7.15
N LEU A 202 7.12 24.78 -7.42
CA LEU A 202 8.03 25.61 -8.21
C LEU A 202 9.07 26.31 -7.33
N ALA A 203 8.79 26.50 -6.04
CA ALA A 203 9.66 27.23 -5.10
C ALA A 203 10.89 26.44 -4.63
N ASP A 204 10.87 25.10 -4.69
CA ASP A 204 11.96 24.23 -4.22
C ASP A 204 12.67 23.50 -5.37
N ARG A 205 13.01 24.23 -6.44
CA ARG A 205 14.06 23.78 -7.36
C ARG A 205 15.34 24.54 -7.02
N PRO A 206 16.35 23.92 -6.38
CA PRO A 206 17.70 24.46 -6.48
C PRO A 206 18.15 24.54 -7.94
#